data_AF-A0A3Q1JHB2-F1
#
_entry.id   AF-A0A3Q1JHB2-F1
#
_cell.length_a   1.000
_cell.length_b   1.000
_cell.length_c   1.000
_cell.angle_alpha   90.00
_cell.angle_beta   90.00
_cell.angle_gamma   90.00
#
_symmetry.space_group_name_H-M   'P 1'
#
loop_
_entity.id
_entity.type
_entity.pdbx_description
1 polymer ?
#
loop_
_entity_poly.entity_id
_entity_poly.type
_entity_poly.pdbx_seq_one_letter_code
_entity_poly.pdbx_strand_id
1 'polypeptide(L)'
;DLETLKLTLATLKLGKQTFLFTSTVVLLIKPNYYDFVRRVGQRYFVSYKKEGSFSKAVEFCSQQGLELALPQNEDENSALTQLFVKDIKKAWINVNNNKAEGNFQADMKNKPLSFTKWAEGQPDTTIQTTGCTLLLEKGMWEVTQECSVNACIVCQMQSGIPKPDVGIMTIV
;
A
#
# COMPACT_ATOMS: atom_id res chain seq x y z
N ASP A 1 -7.29 -25.84 -16.05
CA ASP A 1 -6.01 -26.19 -15.42
C ASP A 1 -5.01 -25.07 -15.74
N LEU A 2 -4.22 -24.70 -14.74
CA LEU A 2 -3.25 -23.59 -14.81
C LEU A 2 -2.24 -23.81 -15.95
N GLU A 3 -1.92 -25.06 -16.26
CA GLU A 3 -1.09 -25.46 -17.41
C GLU A 3 -1.77 -25.11 -18.75
N THR A 4 -3.07 -25.36 -18.88
CA THR A 4 -3.84 -25.08 -20.11
C THR A 4 -4.01 -23.58 -20.36
N LEU A 5 -4.18 -22.79 -19.29
CA LEU A 5 -4.23 -21.32 -19.34
C LEU A 5 -2.88 -20.71 -19.75
N LYS A 6 -1.76 -21.27 -19.24
CA LYS A 6 -0.40 -20.88 -19.65
C LYS A 6 -0.15 -21.12 -21.14
N LEU A 7 -0.58 -22.27 -21.68
CA LEU A 7 -0.43 -22.57 -23.11
C LEU A 7 -1.30 -21.67 -24.00
N THR A 8 -2.52 -21.35 -23.55
CA THR A 8 -3.46 -20.53 -24.33
C THR A 8 -3.01 -19.07 -24.40
N LEU A 9 -2.39 -18.53 -23.34
CA LEU A 9 -1.78 -17.20 -23.33
C LEU A 9 -0.49 -17.12 -24.15
N ALA A 10 0.29 -18.21 -24.23
CA ALA A 10 1.52 -18.27 -25.04
C ALA A 10 1.25 -18.14 -26.55
N THR A 11 0.00 -18.36 -26.99
CA THR A 11 -0.41 -18.28 -28.39
C THR A 11 -1.72 -17.49 -28.54
N LEU A 12 -1.63 -16.16 -28.49
CA LEU A 12 -2.79 -15.31 -28.80
C LEU A 12 -3.03 -15.33 -30.32
N LYS A 13 -4.19 -15.83 -30.74
CA LYS A 13 -4.63 -15.81 -32.14
C LYS A 13 -5.60 -14.65 -32.36
N LEU A 14 -5.14 -13.57 -33.02
CA LEU A 14 -6.03 -12.61 -33.66
C LEU A 14 -6.16 -12.97 -35.14
N GLY A 15 -7.30 -13.54 -35.53
CA GLY A 15 -7.53 -13.97 -36.91
C GLY A 15 -6.52 -15.04 -37.38
N LYS A 16 -5.89 -14.83 -38.55
CA LYS A 16 -4.95 -15.78 -39.17
C LYS A 16 -3.49 -15.61 -38.74
N GLN A 17 -3.17 -14.61 -37.92
CA GLN A 17 -1.79 -14.38 -37.46
C GLN A 17 -1.57 -15.02 -36.10
N THR A 18 -0.46 -15.74 -35.97
CA THR A 18 -0.02 -16.36 -34.72
C THR A 18 1.15 -15.55 -34.18
N PHE A 19 0.96 -14.92 -33.03
CA PHE A 19 2.02 -14.19 -32.34
C PHE A 19 2.67 -15.11 -31.30
N LEU A 20 4.00 -15.26 -31.40
CA LEU A 20 4.80 -16.02 -30.45
C LEU A 20 5.31 -15.06 -29.37
N PHE A 21 4.80 -15.21 -28.15
CA PHE A 21 5.31 -14.45 -27.01
C PHE A 21 6.53 -15.18 -26.46
N THR A 22 7.72 -14.65 -26.74
CA THR A 22 8.96 -15.15 -26.13
C THR A 22 8.88 -14.94 -24.61
N SER A 23 9.47 -15.86 -23.84
CA SER A 23 9.40 -15.95 -22.37
C SER A 23 9.59 -14.63 -21.61
N THR A 24 10.29 -13.66 -22.21
CA THR A 24 10.50 -12.31 -21.67
C THR A 24 9.24 -11.43 -21.65
N VAL A 25 8.25 -11.66 -22.52
CA VAL A 25 7.04 -10.82 -22.63
C VAL A 25 5.96 -11.20 -21.61
N VAL A 26 5.99 -12.44 -21.11
CA VAL A 26 5.04 -12.94 -20.09
C VAL A 26 5.29 -12.31 -18.70
N LEU A 27 6.43 -11.64 -18.49
CA LEU A 27 6.77 -11.02 -17.20
C LEU A 27 6.08 -9.67 -16.94
N LEU A 28 5.43 -9.06 -17.94
CA LEU A 28 4.83 -7.72 -17.81
C LEU A 28 3.33 -7.72 -17.55
N ILE A 29 2.73 -8.90 -17.40
CA ILE A 29 1.36 -9.02 -16.89
C ILE A 29 1.45 -9.78 -15.56
N LYS A 30 2.01 -9.15 -14.52
CA LYS A 30 1.60 -9.52 -13.16
C LYS A 30 0.12 -9.12 -13.09
N PRO A 31 -0.85 -10.05 -12.98
CA PRO A 31 -2.23 -9.67 -12.72
C PRO A 31 -2.34 -9.29 -11.24
N ASN A 32 -1.57 -8.30 -10.82
CA ASN A 32 -1.71 -7.65 -9.53
C ASN A 32 -2.80 -6.60 -9.72
N TYR A 33 -4.02 -7.07 -10.00
CA TYR A 33 -5.19 -6.21 -9.90
C TYR A 33 -5.28 -5.80 -8.44
N TYR A 34 -4.95 -4.54 -8.17
CA TYR A 34 -5.16 -3.98 -6.86
C TYR A 34 -6.65 -4.06 -6.55
N ASP A 35 -7.00 -4.68 -5.42
CA ASP A 35 -8.38 -4.71 -4.94
C ASP A 35 -8.92 -3.31 -4.66
N PHE A 36 -8.02 -2.40 -4.32
CA PHE A 36 -8.32 -0.99 -4.11
C PHE A 36 -7.24 -0.14 -4.74
N VAL A 37 -7.65 0.88 -5.50
CA VAL A 37 -6.79 1.95 -6.00
C VAL A 37 -7.47 3.27 -5.69
N ARG A 38 -6.73 4.19 -5.10
CA ARG A 38 -7.19 5.56 -4.89
C ARG A 38 -6.10 6.55 -5.26
N ARG A 39 -6.46 7.47 -6.15
CA ARG A 39 -5.61 8.59 -6.54
C ARG A 39 -6.05 9.83 -5.80
N VAL A 40 -5.10 10.53 -5.19
CA VAL A 40 -5.28 11.86 -4.62
C VAL A 40 -4.15 12.74 -5.14
N GLY A 41 -4.49 13.76 -5.93
CA GLY A 41 -3.51 14.58 -6.65
C GLY A 41 -2.59 13.74 -7.57
N GLN A 42 -1.30 13.68 -7.24
CA GLN A 42 -0.30 12.92 -7.99
C GLN A 42 0.08 11.58 -7.34
N ARG A 43 -0.46 11.28 -6.16
CA ARG A 43 -0.14 10.07 -5.39
C ARG A 43 -1.20 9.02 -5.60
N TYR A 44 -0.78 7.75 -5.56
CA TYR A 44 -1.64 6.59 -5.63
C TYR A 44 -1.46 5.75 -4.37
N PHE A 45 -2.58 5.36 -3.77
CA PHE A 45 -2.65 4.40 -2.69
C PHE A 45 -3.32 3.13 -3.20
N VAL A 46 -2.72 2.00 -2.88
CA VAL A 46 -3.17 0.70 -3.37
C VAL A 46 -3.20 -0.32 -2.24
N SER A 47 -4.17 -1.22 -2.29
CA SER A 47 -4.23 -2.37 -1.39
C SER A 47 -4.66 -3.62 -2.15
N TYR A 48 -4.21 -4.76 -1.62
CA TYR A 48 -4.51 -6.11 -2.10
C TYR A 48 -5.45 -6.86 -1.15
N LYS A 49 -6.20 -6.12 -0.31
CA LYS A 49 -6.97 -6.65 0.83
C LYS A 49 -6.16 -7.63 1.69
N LYS A 50 -4.88 -7.31 1.88
CA LYS A 50 -3.97 -8.06 2.75
C LYS A 50 -3.85 -7.34 4.07
N GLU A 51 -3.63 -8.14 5.11
CA GLU A 51 -3.40 -7.68 6.46
C GLU A 51 -2.18 -8.39 7.04
N GLY A 52 -1.61 -7.80 8.07
CA GLY A 52 -0.53 -8.40 8.82
C GLY A 52 0.03 -7.46 9.87
N SER A 53 1.15 -7.87 10.47
CA SER A 53 1.99 -7.03 11.32
C SER A 53 2.56 -5.84 10.54
N PHE A 54 3.06 -4.85 11.27
CA PHE A 54 3.75 -3.70 10.69
C PHE A 54 4.94 -4.13 9.80
N SER A 55 5.77 -5.05 10.28
CA SER A 55 6.90 -5.58 9.51
C SER A 55 6.46 -6.24 8.20
N LYS A 56 5.37 -7.00 8.23
CA LYS A 56 4.80 -7.65 7.04
C LYS A 56 4.23 -6.61 6.07
N ALA A 57 3.65 -5.53 6.56
CA ALA A 57 3.16 -4.44 5.73
C ALA A 57 4.30 -3.74 4.97
N VAL A 58 5.39 -3.42 5.68
CA VAL A 58 6.60 -2.81 5.09
C VAL A 58 7.22 -3.75 4.05
N GLU A 59 7.42 -5.01 4.40
CA GLU A 59 8.00 -6.03 3.52
C GLU A 59 7.14 -6.22 2.26
N PHE A 60 5.83 -6.38 2.44
CA PHE A 60 4.90 -6.62 1.34
C PHE A 60 4.92 -5.47 0.32
N CYS A 61 4.85 -4.22 0.77
CA CYS A 61 4.92 -3.07 -0.14
C CYS A 61 6.27 -3.01 -0.86
N SER A 62 7.37 -3.23 -0.15
CA SER A 62 8.72 -3.25 -0.72
C SER A 62 8.88 -4.32 -1.82
N GLN A 63 8.34 -5.53 -1.61
CA GLN A 63 8.35 -6.61 -2.61
C GLN A 63 7.57 -6.26 -3.90
N GLN A 64 6.62 -5.32 -3.84
CA GLN A 64 5.92 -4.78 -5.01
C GLN A 64 6.65 -3.60 -5.65
N GLY A 65 7.81 -3.18 -5.13
CA GLY A 65 8.50 -1.96 -5.55
C GLY A 65 7.78 -0.68 -5.10
N LEU A 66 6.95 -0.79 -4.05
CA LEU A 66 6.16 0.30 -3.48
C LEU A 66 6.63 0.59 -2.05
N GLU A 67 6.09 1.65 -1.46
CA GLU A 67 6.33 1.97 -0.04
C GLU A 67 5.06 1.76 0.77
N LEU A 68 5.19 1.54 2.08
CA LEU A 68 4.04 1.63 2.97
C LEU A 68 3.46 3.06 2.91
N ALA A 69 2.13 3.18 2.95
CA ALA A 69 1.46 4.47 2.81
C ALA A 69 1.80 5.44 3.95
N LEU A 70 2.02 6.70 3.62
CA LEU A 70 2.08 7.82 4.55
C LEU A 70 1.32 9.01 3.94
N PRO A 71 0.11 9.31 4.42
CA PRO A 71 -0.65 10.44 3.91
C PRO A 71 0.03 11.76 4.29
N GLN A 72 0.12 12.69 3.34
CA GLN A 72 0.83 13.97 3.50
C GLN A 72 -0.12 15.18 3.61
N ASN A 73 -1.42 14.94 3.61
CA ASN A 73 -2.48 15.94 3.80
C ASN A 73 -3.82 15.25 4.18
N GLU A 74 -4.82 16.06 4.49
CA GLU A 74 -6.14 15.60 4.93
C GLU A 74 -6.89 14.77 3.86
N ASP A 75 -6.78 15.13 2.58
CA ASP A 75 -7.44 14.41 1.48
C ASP A 75 -6.86 13.01 1.30
N GLU A 76 -5.54 12.88 1.38
CA GLU A 76 -4.85 11.60 1.36
C GLU A 76 -5.21 10.75 2.58
N ASN A 77 -5.27 11.36 3.76
CA ASN A 77 -5.64 10.66 4.99
C ASN A 77 -7.08 10.14 4.93
N SER A 78 -8.02 10.97 4.46
CA SER A 78 -9.42 10.59 4.24
C SER A 78 -9.60 9.58 3.10
N ALA A 79 -8.68 9.51 2.14
CA ALA A 79 -8.70 8.49 1.11
C ALA A 79 -8.34 7.11 1.68
N LEU A 80 -7.44 7.03 2.67
CA LEU A 80 -7.06 5.78 3.31
C LEU A 80 -8.16 5.18 4.18
N THR A 81 -9.05 5.99 4.75
CA THR A 81 -10.17 5.46 5.55
C THR A 81 -11.20 4.71 4.71
N GLN A 82 -11.26 4.97 3.39
CA GLN A 82 -12.14 4.27 2.45
C GLN A 82 -11.75 2.81 2.21
N LEU A 83 -10.58 2.39 2.70
CA LEU A 83 -10.12 1.00 2.67
C LEU A 83 -10.79 0.13 3.72
N PHE A 84 -11.35 0.73 4.77
CA PHE A 84 -11.87 -0.03 5.89
C PHE A 84 -13.12 -0.79 5.50
N VAL A 85 -13.07 -2.10 5.73
CA VAL A 85 -14.19 -3.01 5.59
C VAL A 85 -14.77 -3.30 6.97
N LYS A 86 -15.93 -3.98 7.03
CA LYS A 86 -16.70 -4.13 8.27
C LYS A 86 -15.88 -4.64 9.46
N ASP A 87 -14.97 -5.58 9.23
CA ASP A 87 -14.25 -6.28 10.29
C ASP A 87 -12.89 -5.67 10.64
N ILE A 88 -12.29 -4.88 9.74
CA ILE A 88 -10.94 -4.31 9.94
C ILE A 88 -10.91 -2.84 9.56
N LYS A 89 -10.66 -2.03 10.60
CA LYS A 89 -10.88 -0.59 10.64
C LYS A 89 -9.60 0.19 11.00
N LYS A 90 -8.45 -0.43 10.73
CA LYS A 90 -7.13 0.14 11.00
C LYS A 90 -6.12 -0.28 9.93
N ALA A 91 -5.19 0.61 9.60
CA ALA A 91 -4.14 0.39 8.63
C ALA A 91 -2.78 0.82 9.18
N TRP A 92 -1.72 0.13 8.80
CA TRP A 92 -0.35 0.57 9.10
C TRP A 92 0.04 1.75 8.21
N ILE A 93 0.72 2.75 8.78
CA ILE A 93 1.29 3.89 8.04
C ILE A 93 2.79 4.06 8.31
N ASN A 94 3.50 4.66 7.36
CA ASN A 94 4.97 4.66 7.27
C ASN A 94 5.66 5.72 8.14
N VAL A 95 5.28 5.83 9.41
CA VAL A 95 5.96 6.65 10.42
C VAL A 95 7.11 5.84 11.03
N ASN A 96 8.24 6.49 11.32
CA ASN A 96 9.40 5.86 11.97
C ASN A 96 8.97 5.20 13.29
N ASN A 97 9.25 3.90 13.42
CA ASN A 97 8.83 3.12 14.57
C ASN A 97 9.84 3.14 15.74
N ASN A 98 11.01 3.76 15.57
CA ASN A 98 12.03 3.93 16.60
C ASN A 98 11.91 5.33 17.24
N LYS A 99 11.58 5.38 18.53
CA LYS A 99 11.45 6.64 19.28
C LYS A 99 12.75 7.44 19.27
N ALA A 100 13.91 6.79 19.33
CA ALA A 100 15.20 7.48 19.38
C ALA A 100 15.55 8.19 18.06
N GLU A 101 15.01 7.74 16.93
CA GLU A 101 15.37 8.22 15.58
C GLU A 101 14.46 9.32 15.05
N GLY A 102 13.37 9.62 15.76
CA GLY A 102 12.46 10.69 15.34
C GLY A 102 11.26 10.94 16.24
N ASN A 103 11.12 10.22 17.37
CA ASN A 103 10.01 10.36 18.32
C ASN A 103 8.62 10.41 17.64
N PHE A 104 8.42 9.54 16.65
CA PHE A 104 7.21 9.46 15.81
C PHE A 104 6.91 10.73 14.98
N GLN A 105 7.89 11.60 14.76
CA GLN A 105 7.77 12.84 13.97
C GLN A 105 8.50 12.77 12.61
N ALA A 106 9.01 11.61 12.24
CA ALA A 106 9.65 11.37 10.95
C ALA A 106 9.10 10.11 10.27
N ASP A 107 9.24 10.01 8.96
CA ASP A 107 8.99 8.79 8.20
C ASP A 107 10.11 7.75 8.40
N MET A 108 9.93 6.53 7.88
CA MET A 108 10.94 5.46 7.95
C MET A 108 12.27 5.80 7.23
N LYS A 109 12.37 6.94 6.54
CA LYS A 109 13.59 7.47 5.90
C LYS A 109 14.16 8.69 6.65
N ASN A 110 13.71 8.92 7.88
CA ASN A 110 14.11 10.03 8.74
C ASN A 110 13.81 11.42 8.17
N LYS A 111 12.79 11.53 7.29
CA LYS A 111 12.27 12.83 6.85
C LYS A 111 11.16 13.30 7.78
N PRO A 112 11.14 14.58 8.20
CA PRO A 112 10.07 15.11 9.04
C PRO A 112 8.69 14.92 8.40
N LEU A 113 7.70 14.59 9.22
CA LEU A 113 6.32 14.48 8.77
C LEU A 113 5.77 15.87 8.41
N SER A 114 5.23 16.01 7.20
CA SER A 114 4.59 17.25 6.73
C SER A 114 3.13 17.38 7.17
N PHE A 115 2.54 16.28 7.62
CA PHE A 115 1.15 16.17 8.07
C PHE A 115 1.08 15.11 9.15
N THR A 116 0.27 15.38 10.17
CA THR A 116 -0.06 14.43 11.23
C THR A 116 -1.53 14.59 11.60
N LYS A 117 -2.15 13.50 12.04
CA LYS A 117 -3.52 13.51 12.55
C LYS A 117 -3.64 12.64 13.80
N TRP A 118 -2.77 12.88 14.78
CA TRP A 118 -2.73 12.14 16.04
C TRP A 118 -4.07 12.20 16.77
N ALA A 119 -4.50 11.06 17.31
CA ALA A 119 -5.59 11.00 18.27
C ALA A 119 -5.21 11.77 19.55
N GLU A 120 -6.21 12.10 20.36
CA GLU A 120 -5.96 12.75 21.65
C GLU A 120 -5.02 11.89 22.51
N GLY A 121 -3.98 12.52 23.06
CA GLY A 121 -2.94 11.84 23.85
C GLY A 121 -1.87 11.09 23.04
N GLN A 122 -1.91 11.14 21.70
CA GLN A 122 -0.92 10.51 20.84
C GLN A 122 0.08 11.54 20.25
N PRO A 123 1.32 11.14 19.96
CA PRO A 123 1.92 9.85 20.29
C PRO A 123 2.09 9.66 21.81
N ASP A 124 1.79 8.45 22.31
CA ASP A 124 1.90 8.15 23.74
C ASP A 124 3.35 8.26 24.23
N THR A 125 3.57 9.21 25.14
CA THR A 125 4.89 9.49 25.72
C THR A 125 5.45 8.34 26.56
N THR A 126 4.62 7.43 27.04
CA THR A 126 5.03 6.27 27.86
C THR A 126 5.73 5.18 27.04
N ILE A 127 5.50 5.14 25.72
CA ILE A 127 6.22 4.23 24.81
C ILE A 127 7.67 4.67 24.77
N GLN A 128 8.62 3.86 25.25
CA GLN A 128 10.02 4.29 25.42
C GLN A 128 10.97 3.90 24.28
N THR A 129 10.62 2.90 23.48
CA THR A 129 11.55 2.30 22.50
C THR A 129 10.95 2.24 21.11
N THR A 130 10.10 1.24 20.85
CA THR A 130 9.53 0.97 19.54
C THR A 130 8.02 1.04 19.60
N GLY A 131 7.42 1.70 18.61
CA GLY A 131 5.98 1.78 18.45
C GLY A 131 5.61 1.93 16.98
N CYS A 132 4.58 1.22 16.53
CA CYS A 132 4.11 1.25 15.15
C CYS A 132 2.86 2.11 15.05
N THR A 133 2.74 2.89 13.97
CA THR A 133 1.64 3.84 13.82
C THR A 133 0.49 3.26 13.03
N LEU A 134 -0.70 3.29 13.62
CA LEU A 134 -1.96 2.92 13.00
C LEU A 134 -2.73 4.17 12.57
N LEU A 135 -3.38 4.10 11.41
CA LEU A 135 -4.46 4.99 11.01
C LEU A 135 -5.79 4.28 11.30
N LEU A 136 -6.68 4.93 12.06
CA LEU A 136 -7.96 4.39 12.52
C LEU A 136 -9.14 4.81 11.64
N GLU A 137 -10.31 4.20 11.83
CA GLU A 137 -11.55 4.44 11.04
C GLU A 137 -11.87 5.92 10.80
N LYS A 138 -11.68 6.75 11.82
CA LYS A 138 -11.97 8.20 11.79
C LYS A 138 -10.82 9.04 11.23
N GLY A 139 -9.79 8.40 10.68
CA GLY A 139 -8.58 9.02 10.15
C GLY A 139 -7.57 9.48 11.20
N MET A 140 -7.81 9.22 12.48
CA MET A 140 -6.89 9.56 13.56
C MET A 140 -5.75 8.54 13.67
N TRP A 141 -4.59 8.98 14.12
CA TRP A 141 -3.39 8.14 14.24
C TRP A 141 -3.10 7.81 15.69
N GLU A 142 -2.65 6.59 15.94
CA GLU A 142 -2.17 6.16 17.25
C GLU A 142 -0.88 5.36 17.11
N VAL A 143 -0.01 5.47 18.11
CA VAL A 143 1.17 4.62 18.24
C VAL A 143 0.82 3.46 19.15
N THR A 144 1.13 2.24 18.73
CA THR A 144 0.98 1.03 19.54
C THR A 144 2.31 0.29 19.66
N GLN A 145 2.57 -0.30 20.84
CA GLN A 145 3.70 -1.22 21.02
C GLN A 145 3.40 -2.61 20.42
N GLU A 146 2.14 -2.92 20.15
CA GLU A 146 1.71 -4.19 19.57
C GLU A 146 1.83 -4.18 18.04
N CYS A 147 3.06 -4.02 17.53
CA CYS A 147 3.36 -4.01 16.10
C CYS A 147 2.96 -5.30 15.34
N SER A 148 2.61 -6.37 16.05
CA SER A 148 2.23 -7.67 15.48
C SER A 148 0.73 -7.84 15.25
N VAL A 149 -0.11 -6.88 15.66
CA VAL A 149 -1.56 -6.96 15.39
C VAL A 149 -1.84 -6.96 13.88
N ASN A 150 -2.90 -7.65 13.47
CA ASN A 150 -3.36 -7.57 12.09
C ASN A 150 -4.00 -6.19 11.83
N ALA A 151 -3.49 -5.49 10.83
CA ALA A 151 -4.07 -4.28 10.26
C ALA A 151 -3.93 -4.30 8.75
N CYS A 152 -4.75 -3.51 8.05
CA CYS A 152 -4.70 -3.41 6.59
C CYS A 152 -3.32 -2.97 6.11
N ILE A 153 -2.85 -3.61 5.04
CA ILE A 153 -1.65 -3.23 4.32
C ILE A 153 -2.05 -2.34 3.16
N VAL A 154 -1.49 -1.13 3.15
CA VAL A 154 -1.74 -0.12 2.12
C VAL A 154 -0.41 0.43 1.65
N CYS A 155 -0.17 0.35 0.35
CA CYS A 155 1.05 0.83 -0.24
C CYS A 155 0.82 2.16 -0.97
N GLN A 156 1.85 2.98 -1.05
CA GLN A 156 1.90 4.17 -1.89
C GLN A 156 2.88 3.97 -3.04
N MET A 157 2.55 4.56 -4.19
CA MET A 157 3.47 4.63 -5.32
C MET A 157 4.41 5.82 -5.16
N GLN A 158 5.72 5.59 -5.35
CA GLN A 158 6.69 6.66 -5.42
C GLN A 158 6.48 7.50 -6.69
N SER A 159 6.75 8.80 -6.59
CA SER A 159 6.80 9.69 -7.74
C SER A 159 7.87 9.20 -8.73
N GLY A 160 7.46 8.86 -9.96
CA GLY A 160 8.36 8.37 -11.02
C GLY A 160 8.15 6.91 -11.41
N ILE A 161 7.35 6.14 -10.66
CA ILE A 161 6.84 4.84 -11.13
C ILE A 161 5.85 5.10 -12.28
N PRO A 162 5.93 4.39 -13.43
CA PRO A 162 4.87 4.44 -14.44
C PRO A 162 3.55 4.16 -13.74
N LYS A 163 2.68 5.17 -13.73
CA LYS A 163 1.35 5.06 -13.12
C LYS A 163 0.73 3.81 -13.72
N PRO A 164 0.11 2.91 -12.92
CA PRO A 164 -0.70 1.88 -13.53
C PRO A 164 -1.66 2.64 -14.43
N ASP A 165 -1.59 2.36 -15.73
CA ASP A 165 -2.68 2.73 -16.61
C ASP A 165 -3.87 2.06 -15.95
N VAL A 166 -4.70 2.85 -15.27
CA VAL A 166 -6.03 2.42 -14.88
C VAL A 166 -6.68 2.24 -16.22
N GLY A 167 -6.47 1.05 -16.79
CA GLY A 167 -7.13 0.58 -17.96
C GLY A 167 -8.58 0.60 -17.57
N ILE A 168 -9.24 1.72 -17.90
CA ILE A 168 -10.59 1.67 -18.37
C ILE A 168 -10.48 0.66 -19.51
N MET A 169 -10.79 -0.59 -19.19
CA MET A 169 -11.10 -1.59 -20.18
C MET A 169 -12.42 -1.12 -20.77
N THR A 170 -12.36 -0.07 -21.60
CA THR A 170 -13.42 0.24 -22.53
C THR A 170 -13.37 -0.93 -23.48
N ILE A 171 -14.25 -1.88 -23.25
CA ILE A 171 -14.61 -2.89 -24.23
C ILE A 171 -15.15 -2.09 -25.42
N VAL A 172 -14.30 -1.86 -26.42
CA VAL A 172 -14.73 -1.55 -27.79
C VAL A 172 -14.59 -2.82 -28.61
#